data_AF-A0A5B9WJF8-F1
#
_entry.id   AF-A0A5B9WJF8-F1
#
_cell.length_a   1.000
_cell.length_b   1.000
_cell.length_c   1.000
_cell.angle_alpha   90.00
_cell.angle_beta   90.00
_cell.angle_gamma   90.00
#
_symmetry.space_group_name_H-M   'P 1'
#
loop_
_entity.id
_entity.type
_entity.pdbx_description
1 polymer ?
#
loop_
_entity_poly.entity_id
_entity_poly.type
_entity_poly.pdbx_seq_one_letter_code
_entity_poly.pdbx_strand_id
1 'polypeptide(L)'
;MKKIMTIIALMTMAACSYGQSEPKEDLQEKMLEYREKLNLTEEQSEKVDSINAGYLDELSKLKASEESKLAKFRRFKDIQAKKDKQMKEVLDKEQYKQYQAMQAEMKSELKKKRKSQ
;
A
#
# COMPACT_ATOMS: atom_id res chain seq x y z
N MET A 1 -20.90 26.08 12.58
CA MET A 1 -19.55 25.78 13.12
C MET A 1 -18.98 24.56 12.41
N LYS A 2 -17.67 24.57 12.20
CA LYS A 2 -17.00 24.12 10.97
C LYS A 2 -16.98 22.59 10.81
N LYS A 3 -17.21 22.15 9.57
CA LYS A 3 -17.32 20.76 9.09
C LYS A 3 -16.07 19.96 9.47
N ILE A 4 -16.21 18.95 10.31
CA ILE A 4 -15.15 17.97 10.60
C ILE A 4 -15.04 17.05 9.39
N MET A 5 -14.11 17.38 8.49
CA MET A 5 -13.82 16.63 7.28
C MET A 5 -13.03 15.35 7.66
N THR A 6 -13.77 14.30 7.97
CA THR A 6 -13.22 12.95 8.10
C THR A 6 -12.99 12.40 6.69
N ILE A 7 -11.78 12.54 6.16
CA ILE A 7 -11.33 11.74 5.01
C ILE A 7 -10.90 10.37 5.55
N ILE A 8 -11.87 9.52 5.84
CA ILE A 8 -11.68 8.08 5.66
C ILE A 8 -11.87 7.91 4.15
N ALA A 9 -10.80 7.66 3.42
CA ALA A 9 -10.92 7.21 2.04
C ALA A 9 -11.66 5.86 2.08
N LEU A 10 -12.97 5.91 1.87
CA LEU A 10 -13.85 4.78 1.63
C LEU A 10 -13.31 4.00 0.43
N MET A 11 -12.83 2.78 0.66
CA MET A 11 -13.03 1.68 -0.28
C MET A 11 -14.04 0.73 0.36
N THR A 12 -15.31 1.12 0.41
CA THR A 12 -16.40 0.17 0.71
C THR A 12 -16.84 -0.46 -0.58
N MET A 13 -16.63 -1.77 -0.74
CA MET A 13 -17.31 -2.57 -1.75
C MET A 13 -18.74 -2.81 -1.25
N ALA A 14 -19.73 -2.26 -1.94
CA ALA A 14 -21.11 -2.73 -1.91
C ALA A 14 -21.42 -3.32 -3.28
N ALA A 15 -21.98 -4.53 -3.27
CA ALA A 15 -22.22 -5.34 -4.44
C ALA A 15 -23.21 -4.70 -5.43
N CYS A 16 -22.98 -4.99 -6.71
CA CYS A 16 -23.90 -4.90 -7.85
C CYS A 16 -24.47 -3.51 -8.19
N SER A 17 -23.74 -2.78 -9.05
CA SER A 17 -24.32 -2.08 -10.21
C SER A 17 -23.19 -1.67 -11.16
N TYR A 18 -23.40 -1.95 -12.45
CA TYR A 18 -22.46 -1.70 -13.54
C TYR A 18 -22.02 -0.23 -13.60
N GLY A 19 -20.71 0.03 -13.67
CA GLY A 19 -20.14 1.34 -14.02
C GLY A 19 -19.35 2.04 -12.90
N GLN A 20 -18.22 1.47 -12.47
CA GLN A 20 -17.17 2.20 -11.75
C GLN A 20 -15.85 1.47 -12.01
N SER A 21 -14.96 2.03 -12.83
CA SER A 21 -13.60 1.50 -13.02
C SER A 21 -12.93 1.35 -11.65
N GLU A 22 -12.42 0.16 -11.39
CA GLU A 22 -12.20 -0.34 -10.04
C GLU A 22 -10.92 0.22 -9.40
N PRO A 23 -10.87 0.37 -8.06
CA PRO A 23 -9.63 0.60 -7.33
C PRO A 23 -8.66 -0.60 -7.33
N LYS A 24 -9.07 -1.75 -7.89
CA LYS A 24 -8.23 -2.96 -7.99
C LYS A 24 -7.20 -2.87 -9.13
N GLU A 25 -7.55 -2.19 -10.23
CA GLU A 25 -6.62 -1.94 -11.33
C GLU A 25 -5.42 -1.11 -10.85
N ASP A 26 -5.64 -0.03 -10.08
CA ASP A 26 -4.55 0.85 -9.59
C ASP A 26 -3.57 0.16 -8.61
N LEU A 27 -4.01 -0.87 -7.88
CA LEU A 27 -3.12 -1.63 -6.98
C LEU A 27 -2.33 -2.70 -7.74
N GLN A 28 -2.97 -3.43 -8.66
CA GLN A 28 -2.30 -4.43 -9.49
C GLN A 28 -1.33 -3.78 -10.47
N GLU A 29 -1.72 -2.68 -11.12
CA GLU A 29 -0.84 -1.88 -11.98
C GLU A 29 0.36 -1.35 -11.20
N LYS A 30 0.15 -0.81 -9.98
CA LYS A 30 1.27 -0.42 -9.13
C LYS A 30 2.16 -1.62 -8.78
N MET A 31 1.60 -2.80 -8.47
CA MET A 31 2.42 -3.98 -8.17
C MET A 31 3.24 -4.45 -9.37
N LEU A 32 2.69 -4.38 -10.59
CA LEU A 32 3.40 -4.66 -11.84
C LEU A 32 4.50 -3.62 -12.10
N GLU A 33 4.20 -2.34 -11.92
CA GLU A 33 5.17 -1.24 -12.03
C GLU A 33 6.32 -1.38 -11.01
N TYR A 34 6.04 -1.95 -9.83
CA TYR A 34 7.06 -2.32 -8.83
C TYR A 34 7.96 -3.45 -9.33
N ARG A 35 7.40 -4.49 -9.96
CA ARG A 35 8.18 -5.63 -10.49
C ARG A 35 9.11 -5.19 -11.61
N GLU A 36 8.61 -4.37 -12.54
CA GLU A 36 9.41 -3.84 -13.66
C GLU A 36 10.49 -2.87 -13.19
N LYS A 37 10.16 -1.92 -12.30
CA LYS A 37 11.14 -0.93 -11.82
C LYS A 37 12.29 -1.56 -11.03
N LEU A 38 12.02 -2.62 -10.26
CA LEU A 38 13.04 -3.26 -9.43
C LEU A 38 13.88 -4.31 -10.18
N ASN A 39 13.55 -4.63 -11.43
CA ASN A 39 14.24 -5.64 -12.24
C ASN A 39 14.49 -6.94 -11.44
N LEU A 40 13.42 -7.46 -10.84
CA LEU A 40 13.51 -8.62 -9.95
C LEU A 40 13.88 -9.88 -10.74
N THR A 41 14.76 -10.70 -10.18
CA THR A 41 14.92 -12.09 -10.65
C THR A 41 13.63 -12.89 -10.41
N GLU A 42 13.51 -14.07 -11.03
CA GLU A 42 12.32 -14.91 -10.82
C GLU A 42 12.17 -15.32 -9.35
N GLU A 43 13.27 -15.74 -8.70
CA GLU A 43 13.26 -16.10 -7.28
C GLU A 43 12.90 -14.91 -6.38
N GLN A 44 13.40 -13.70 -6.70
CA GLN A 44 13.00 -12.50 -5.96
C GLN A 44 11.54 -12.14 -6.19
N SER A 45 11.03 -12.34 -7.41
CA SER A 45 9.63 -12.07 -7.76
C SER A 45 8.68 -12.91 -6.92
N GLU A 46 8.91 -14.23 -6.83
CA GLU A 46 8.09 -15.12 -6.01
C GLU A 46 8.08 -14.72 -4.53
N LYS A 47 9.24 -14.36 -3.98
CA LYS A 47 9.36 -13.90 -2.59
C LYS A 47 8.65 -12.57 -2.37
N VAL A 48 8.80 -11.62 -3.31
CA VAL A 48 8.15 -10.31 -3.25
C VAL A 48 6.62 -10.46 -3.35
N ASP A 49 6.12 -11.34 -4.21
CA ASP A 49 4.68 -11.62 -4.33
C ASP A 49 4.13 -12.21 -3.04
N SER A 50 4.86 -13.14 -2.42
CA SER A 50 4.51 -13.70 -1.10
C SER A 50 4.46 -12.63 -0.01
N ILE A 51 5.46 -11.75 0.04
CA ILE A 51 5.52 -10.61 0.97
C ILE A 51 4.33 -9.67 0.74
N ASN A 52 4.02 -9.35 -0.53
CA ASN A 52 2.92 -8.48 -0.90
C ASN A 52 1.56 -9.09 -0.52
N ALA A 53 1.36 -10.39 -0.76
CA ALA A 53 0.14 -11.09 -0.38
C ALA A 53 -0.10 -11.02 1.14
N GLY A 54 0.94 -11.30 1.95
CA GLY A 54 0.87 -11.17 3.41
C GLY A 54 0.57 -9.73 3.87
N TYR A 55 1.21 -8.75 3.25
CA TYR A 55 0.93 -7.33 3.52
C TYR A 55 -0.53 -6.95 3.21
N LEU A 56 -1.08 -7.40 2.09
CA LEU A 56 -2.48 -7.13 1.71
C LEU A 56 -3.48 -7.78 2.68
N ASP A 57 -3.20 -9.01 3.12
CA ASP A 57 -4.00 -9.69 4.13
C ASP A 57 -4.00 -8.94 5.48
N GLU A 58 -2.83 -8.52 5.96
CA GLU A 58 -2.72 -7.73 7.20
C GLU A 58 -3.45 -6.39 7.09
N LEU A 59 -3.37 -5.71 5.94
CA LEU A 59 -4.13 -4.49 5.70
C LEU A 59 -5.64 -4.74 5.66
N SER A 60 -6.09 -5.84 5.06
CA SER A 60 -7.50 -6.23 5.02
C SER A 60 -8.04 -6.44 6.44
N LYS A 61 -7.30 -7.18 7.27
CA LYS A 61 -7.60 -7.40 8.69
C LYS A 61 -7.61 -6.09 9.48
N LEU A 62 -6.63 -5.22 9.26
CA LEU A 62 -6.57 -3.91 9.92
C LEU A 62 -7.80 -3.05 9.55
N LYS A 63 -8.19 -3.07 8.28
CA LYS A 63 -9.36 -2.33 7.80
C LYS A 63 -10.64 -2.82 8.47
N ALA A 64 -10.82 -4.14 8.55
CA ALA A 64 -11.96 -4.80 9.19
C ALA A 64 -11.97 -4.72 10.72
N SER A 65 -10.88 -4.27 11.37
CA SER A 65 -10.84 -4.13 12.82
C SER A 65 -11.73 -2.99 13.33
N GLU A 66 -12.26 -3.09 14.54
CA GLU A 66 -13.03 -2.02 15.21
C GLU A 66 -12.15 -1.05 16.01
N GLU A 67 -10.85 -1.02 15.72
CA GLU A 67 -9.89 -0.18 16.42
C GLU A 67 -10.11 1.32 16.16
N SER A 68 -9.74 2.14 17.15
CA SER A 68 -9.70 3.60 16.96
C SER A 68 -8.77 3.99 15.81
N LYS A 69 -9.04 5.13 15.17
CA LYS A 69 -8.22 5.65 14.05
C LYS A 69 -6.72 5.73 14.39
N LEU A 70 -6.39 6.16 15.61
CA LEU A 70 -5.00 6.28 16.07
C LEU A 70 -4.34 4.91 16.25
N ALA A 71 -5.06 3.94 16.81
CA ALA A 71 -4.58 2.57 16.94
C ALA A 71 -4.37 1.93 15.55
N LYS A 72 -5.33 2.10 14.64
CA LYS A 72 -5.19 1.63 13.25
C LYS A 72 -3.97 2.24 12.56
N PHE A 73 -3.72 3.53 12.76
CA PHE A 73 -2.55 4.21 12.18
C PHE A 73 -1.23 3.63 12.71
N ARG A 74 -1.13 3.33 14.02
CA ARG A 74 0.05 2.69 14.60
C ARG A 74 0.25 1.29 14.02
N ARG A 75 -0.79 0.47 14.00
CA ARG A 75 -0.71 -0.87 13.38
C ARG A 75 -0.34 -0.82 11.91
N PHE A 76 -0.87 0.13 11.15
CA PHE A 76 -0.48 0.35 9.76
C PHE A 76 1.02 0.63 9.63
N LYS A 77 1.57 1.46 10.51
CA LYS A 77 3.01 1.75 10.55
C LYS A 77 3.85 0.51 10.84
N ASP A 78 3.38 -0.36 11.74
CA ASP A 78 4.05 -1.60 12.08
C ASP A 78 4.02 -2.61 10.92
N ILE A 79 2.85 -2.77 10.27
CA ILE A 79 2.68 -3.59 9.06
C ILE A 79 3.62 -3.11 7.94
N GLN A 80 3.70 -1.79 7.73
CA GLN A 80 4.62 -1.22 6.74
C GLN A 80 6.09 -1.48 7.09
N ALA A 81 6.48 -1.32 8.36
CA ALA A 81 7.86 -1.57 8.80
C ALA A 81 8.24 -3.05 8.66
N LYS A 82 7.29 -3.95 8.95
CA LYS A 82 7.45 -5.39 8.73
C LYS A 82 7.71 -5.70 7.25
N LYS A 83 6.87 -5.18 6.34
CA LYS A 83 7.08 -5.33 4.89
C LYS A 83 8.45 -4.82 4.48
N ASP A 84 8.86 -3.63 4.93
CA ASP A 84 10.14 -3.04 4.54
C ASP A 84 11.34 -3.90 4.98
N LYS A 85 11.26 -4.50 6.17
CA LYS A 85 12.28 -5.45 6.64
C LYS A 85 12.35 -6.69 5.73
N GLN A 86 11.20 -7.28 5.40
CA GLN A 86 11.15 -8.46 4.53
C GLN A 86 11.66 -8.14 3.11
N MET A 87 11.29 -6.99 2.55
CA MET A 87 11.79 -6.54 1.25
C MET A 87 13.31 -6.35 1.28
N LYS A 88 13.88 -5.82 2.37
CA LYS A 88 15.33 -5.65 2.51
C LYS A 88 16.10 -6.98 2.53
N GLU A 89 15.47 -8.06 2.98
CA GLU A 89 16.08 -9.40 3.02
C GLU A 89 16.07 -10.07 1.63
N VAL A 90 15.17 -9.66 0.73
CA VAL A 90 14.99 -10.24 -0.62
C VAL A 90 15.68 -9.42 -1.71
N LEU A 91 15.63 -8.10 -1.59
CA LEU A 91 16.20 -7.18 -2.56
C LEU A 91 17.69 -6.97 -2.31
N ASP A 92 18.44 -6.75 -3.39
CA ASP A 92 19.80 -6.24 -3.26
C ASP A 92 19.81 -4.76 -2.83
N LYS A 93 21.00 -4.21 -2.62
CA LYS A 93 21.18 -2.85 -2.11
C LYS A 93 20.61 -1.78 -3.06
N GLU A 94 20.79 -1.92 -4.36
CA GLU A 94 20.32 -0.94 -5.34
C GLU A 94 18.80 -1.07 -5.54
N GLN A 95 18.29 -2.30 -5.65
CA GLN A 95 16.86 -2.59 -5.69
C GLN A 95 16.16 -2.04 -4.44
N TYR A 96 16.71 -2.26 -3.24
CA TYR A 96 16.13 -1.75 -2.00
C TYR A 96 16.13 -0.22 -1.95
N LYS A 97 17.18 0.43 -2.44
CA LYS A 97 17.23 1.90 -2.54
C LYS A 97 16.15 2.43 -3.48
N GLN A 98 15.94 1.78 -4.62
CA GLN A 98 14.88 2.14 -5.56
C GLN A 98 13.49 1.92 -4.95
N TYR A 99 13.28 0.80 -4.26
CA TYR A 99 12.07 0.53 -3.48
C TYR A 99 11.78 1.66 -2.48
N GLN A 100 12.79 2.12 -1.73
CA GLN A 100 12.63 3.23 -0.78
C GLN A 100 12.27 4.56 -1.48
N ALA A 101 12.84 4.82 -2.66
CA ALA A 101 12.52 6.01 -3.44
C ALA A 101 11.05 5.99 -3.91
N MET A 102 10.58 4.85 -4.42
CA MET A 102 9.18 4.66 -4.82
C MET A 102 8.21 4.87 -3.65
N GLN A 103 8.56 4.40 -2.45
CA GLN A 103 7.78 4.69 -1.26
C GLN A 103 7.72 6.19 -0.91
N ALA A 104 8.85 6.88 -1.03
CA ALA A 104 8.93 8.31 -0.74
C ALA A 104 8.07 9.11 -1.72
N GLU A 105 8.08 8.73 -3.00
CA GLU A 105 7.24 9.32 -4.05
C GLU A 105 5.76 9.13 -3.74
N MET A 106 5.31 7.89 -3.46
CA MET A 106 3.90 7.64 -3.09
C MET A 106 3.48 8.46 -1.87
N LYS A 107 4.33 8.56 -0.84
CA LYS A 107 4.07 9.40 0.34
C LYS A 107 3.96 10.89 -0.03
N SER A 108 4.79 11.36 -0.96
CA SER A 108 4.75 12.73 -1.48
C SER A 108 3.45 13.01 -2.22
N GLU A 109 3.04 12.12 -3.12
CA GLU A 109 1.80 12.26 -3.90
C GLU A 109 0.56 12.26 -3.00
N LEU A 110 0.53 11.40 -1.99
CA LEU A 110 -0.54 11.41 -0.98
C LEU A 110 -0.58 12.73 -0.19
N LYS A 111 0.58 13.30 0.15
CA LYS A 111 0.65 14.61 0.83
C LYS A 111 0.18 15.74 -0.07
N LYS A 112 0.55 15.73 -1.36
CA LYS A 112 0.10 16.72 -2.35
C LYS A 112 -1.43 16.69 -2.50
N LYS A 113 -2.01 15.51 -2.70
CA LYS A 113 -3.46 15.32 -2.79
C LYS A 113 -4.21 15.83 -1.56
N ARG A 114 -3.63 15.68 -0.37
CA ARG A 114 -4.19 16.22 0.90
C ARG A 114 -4.10 17.74 1.04
N LYS A 115 -3.16 18.40 0.36
CA LYS A 115 -2.98 19.86 0.41
C LYS A 115 -3.81 20.58 -0.66
N SER A 116 -4.13 19.89 -1.75
CA SER A 116 -4.93 20.41 -2.86
C SER A 116 -6.44 20.26 -2.66
N GLN A 117 -6.88 19.70 -1.53
CA GLN A 117 -8.27 19.60 -1.09
C GLN A 117 -8.47 20.43 0.18
#